data_AF-A0A6V7R4G2-F1
#
_entry.id   AF-A0A6V7R4G2-F1
#
_cell.length_a   1.000
_cell.length_b   1.000
_cell.length_c   1.000
_cell.angle_alpha   90.00
_cell.angle_beta   90.00
_cell.angle_gamma   90.00
#
_symmetry.space_group_name_H-M   'P 1'
#
loop_
_entity.id
_entity.type
_entity.pdbx_description
1 polymer ?
#
loop_
_entity_poly.entity_id
_entity_poly.type
_entity_poly.pdbx_seq_one_letter_code
_entity_poly.pdbx_strand_id
1 'polypeptide(L)'
;MMRDDLFSEIERLEREIKALSENFTKVKTLAVALAEENVSLEIERDNYKKLLKESSNEKDESFKRNTLKSLYDEGFHVCSVKFGEHRHGESCLFCLEFLDRRG
;
A
#
# COMPACT_ATOMS: atom_id res chain seq x y z
N MET A 1 47.54 -15.05 -48.29
CA MET A 1 46.45 -14.06 -48.19
C MET A 1 45.22 -14.66 -47.51
N MET A 2 44.46 -15.57 -48.11
CA MET A 2 43.16 -16.02 -47.54
C MET A 2 43.21 -16.67 -46.13
N ARG A 3 44.33 -17.30 -45.76
CA ARG A 3 44.49 -17.97 -44.46
C ARG A 3 44.69 -16.98 -43.30
N ASP A 4 45.51 -15.96 -43.52
CA ASP A 4 45.90 -15.04 -42.45
C ASP A 4 44.75 -14.06 -42.15
N ASP A 5 43.98 -13.68 -43.18
CA ASP A 5 42.73 -12.91 -43.03
C ASP A 5 41.69 -13.71 -42.22
N LEU A 6 41.53 -15.00 -42.49
CA LEU A 6 40.61 -15.87 -41.74
C LEU A 6 41.01 -15.99 -40.26
N PHE A 7 42.30 -16.15 -39.96
CA PHE A 7 42.78 -16.18 -38.58
C PHE A 7 42.52 -14.86 -37.86
N SER A 8 42.72 -13.73 -38.53
CA SER A 8 42.46 -12.40 -37.94
C SER A 8 40.97 -12.20 -37.60
N GLU A 9 40.06 -12.70 -38.45
CA GLU A 9 38.61 -12.65 -38.18
C GLU A 9 38.20 -13.58 -37.04
N ILE A 10 38.79 -14.77 -36.94
CA ILE A 10 38.56 -15.69 -35.82
C ILE A 10 39.01 -15.03 -34.51
N GLU A 11 40.19 -14.42 -34.48
CA GLU A 11 40.68 -13.70 -33.30
C GLU A 11 39.78 -12.51 -32.92
N ARG A 12 39.25 -11.79 -33.92
CA ARG A 12 38.30 -10.68 -33.68
C ARG A 12 37.02 -11.20 -33.03
N LEU A 13 36.42 -12.25 -33.60
CA LEU A 13 35.21 -12.87 -33.07
C LEU A 13 35.44 -13.44 -31.67
N GLU A 14 36.61 -14.02 -31.40
CA GLU A 14 36.96 -14.51 -30.08
C GLU A 14 37.00 -13.38 -29.03
N ARG A 15 37.57 -12.22 -29.39
CA ARG A 15 37.57 -11.03 -28.53
C ARG A 15 36.14 -10.50 -28.28
N GLU A 16 35.31 -10.48 -29.32
CA GLU A 16 33.91 -10.06 -29.20
C GLU A 16 33.09 -10.98 -28.31
N ILE A 17 33.27 -12.30 -28.43
CA ILE A 17 32.63 -13.29 -27.56
C ILE A 17 33.07 -13.10 -26.10
N LYS A 18 34.36 -12.87 -25.86
CA LYS A 18 34.88 -12.60 -24.50
C LYS A 18 34.25 -11.34 -23.91
N ALA A 19 34.24 -10.24 -24.67
CA ALA A 19 33.62 -9.00 -24.22
C ALA A 19 32.11 -9.16 -23.95
N LEU A 20 31.41 -9.91 -24.80
CA LEU A 20 29.99 -10.20 -24.61
C LEU A 20 29.75 -11.05 -23.35
N SER A 21 30.59 -12.05 -23.10
CA SER A 21 30.53 -12.89 -21.90
C SER A 21 30.76 -12.10 -20.61
N GLU A 22 31.73 -11.17 -20.63
CA GLU A 22 31.97 -10.25 -19.51
C GLU A 22 30.77 -9.34 -19.24
N ASN A 23 30.18 -8.79 -20.29
CA ASN A 23 28.97 -7.96 -20.18
C ASN A 23 27.78 -8.78 -19.66
N PHE A 24 27.62 -10.02 -20.13
CA PHE A 24 26.58 -10.92 -19.64
C PHE A 24 26.75 -11.22 -18.14
N THR A 25 27.99 -11.39 -17.69
CA THR A 25 28.31 -11.58 -16.27
C THR A 25 27.90 -10.36 -15.44
N LYS A 26 28.18 -9.13 -15.92
CA LYS A 26 27.75 -7.90 -15.25
C LYS A 26 26.22 -7.80 -15.15
N VAL A 27 25.52 -8.08 -16.25
CA VAL A 27 24.05 -8.07 -16.29
C VAL A 27 23.48 -9.10 -15.32
N LYS A 28 24.06 -10.30 -15.25
CA LYS A 28 23.65 -11.32 -14.29
C LYS A 28 23.79 -10.83 -12.85
N THR A 29 24.91 -10.19 -12.50
CA THR A 29 25.12 -9.63 -11.15
C THR A 29 24.07 -8.57 -10.83
N LEU A 30 23.77 -7.68 -11.76
CA LEU A 30 22.72 -6.66 -11.59
C LEU A 30 21.33 -7.29 -11.44
N ALA A 31 21.03 -8.34 -12.21
CA ALA A 31 19.75 -9.03 -12.12
C ALA A 31 19.56 -9.73 -10.76
N VAL A 32 20.63 -10.31 -10.19
CA VAL A 32 20.59 -10.88 -8.84
C VAL A 32 20.32 -9.80 -7.81
N ALA A 33 21.05 -8.69 -7.84
CA ALA A 33 20.86 -7.58 -6.90
C ALA A 33 19.42 -7.03 -6.97
N LEU A 34 18.87 -6.86 -8.18
CA LEU A 34 17.50 -6.40 -8.36
C LEU A 34 16.46 -7.41 -7.85
N ALA A 35 16.72 -8.72 -8.01
CA ALA A 35 15.84 -9.75 -7.46
C ALA A 35 15.84 -9.75 -5.94
N GLU A 36 17.00 -9.58 -5.30
CA GLU A 36 17.13 -9.46 -3.84
C GLU A 36 16.42 -8.22 -3.29
N GLU A 37 16.53 -7.08 -3.99
CA GLU A 37 15.82 -5.85 -3.65
C GLU A 37 14.30 -6.01 -3.76
N ASN A 38 13.82 -6.63 -4.85
CA ASN A 38 12.39 -6.91 -5.03
C ASN A 38 11.82 -7.77 -3.89
N VAL A 39 12.51 -8.84 -3.50
CA VAL A 39 12.08 -9.69 -2.37
C VAL A 39 12.02 -8.88 -1.07
N SER A 40 13.02 -8.03 -0.83
CA SER A 40 13.07 -7.17 0.36
C SER A 40 11.88 -6.19 0.39
N LEU A 41 11.57 -5.56 -0.75
CA LEU A 41 10.42 -4.67 -0.91
C LEU A 41 9.08 -5.40 -0.75
N GLU A 42 8.97 -6.64 -1.22
CA GLU A 42 7.76 -7.45 -1.03
C GLU A 42 7.49 -7.74 0.45
N ILE A 43 8.54 -8.06 1.21
CA ILE A 43 8.46 -8.26 2.66
C ILE A 43 8.01 -6.97 3.35
N GLU A 44 8.61 -5.82 2.99
CA GLU A 44 8.26 -4.53 3.58
C GLU A 44 6.80 -4.15 3.29
N ARG A 45 6.36 -4.31 2.04
CA ARG A 45 4.97 -4.12 1.60
C ARG A 45 4.00 -4.97 2.43
N ASP A 46 4.34 -6.24 2.65
CA ASP A 46 3.47 -7.15 3.40
C ASP A 46 3.41 -6.79 4.89
N ASN A 47 4.50 -6.28 5.46
CA ASN A 47 4.50 -5.73 6.81
C ASN A 47 3.61 -4.48 6.93
N TYR A 48 3.71 -3.53 5.99
CA TYR A 48 2.82 -2.37 5.97
C TYR A 48 1.35 -2.75 5.83
N LYS A 49 1.02 -3.73 4.98
CA LYS A 49 -0.36 -4.23 4.84
C LYS A 49 -0.89 -4.81 6.14
N LYS A 50 -0.07 -5.54 6.90
CA LYS A 50 -0.46 -6.06 8.22
C LYS A 50 -0.75 -4.93 9.20
N LEU A 51 0.16 -3.95 9.31
CA LEU A 51 -0.02 -2.78 10.19
C LEU A 51 -1.28 -1.98 9.82
N LEU A 52 -1.51 -1.76 8.51
CA LEU A 52 -2.73 -1.10 8.03
C LEU A 52 -3.98 -1.87 8.43
N LYS A 53 -3.99 -3.20 8.26
CA LYS A 53 -5.11 -4.06 8.63
C LYS A 53 -5.39 -4.01 10.14
N GLU A 54 -4.34 -4.07 10.96
CA GLU A 54 -4.43 -3.94 12.42
C GLU A 54 -5.00 -2.57 12.81
N SER A 55 -4.48 -1.48 12.24
CA SER A 55 -4.98 -0.13 12.50
C SER A 55 -6.43 0.10 12.04
N SER A 56 -6.84 -0.58 10.96
CA SER A 56 -8.23 -0.52 10.48
C SER A 56 -9.18 -1.33 11.35
N ASN A 57 -8.74 -2.47 11.89
CA ASN A 57 -9.56 -3.27 12.81
C ASN A 57 -9.79 -2.53 14.15
N GLU A 58 -8.80 -1.81 14.66
CA GLU A 58 -8.97 -0.97 15.87
C GLU A 58 -9.92 0.21 15.63
N LYS A 59 -9.86 0.84 14.45
CA LYS A 59 -10.77 1.93 14.09
C LYS A 59 -12.19 1.44 13.82
N ASP A 60 -12.39 0.29 13.18
CA ASP A 60 -13.72 -0.23 12.85
C ASP A 60 -14.48 -0.68 14.10
N GLU A 61 -13.81 -1.26 15.11
CA GLU A 61 -14.44 -1.58 16.41
C GLU A 61 -14.80 -0.34 17.25
N SER A 62 -14.03 0.75 17.14
CA SER A 62 -14.35 2.02 17.81
C SER A 62 -15.43 2.81 17.06
N PHE A 63 -15.40 2.83 15.73
CA PHE A 63 -16.36 3.57 14.90
C PHE A 63 -17.73 2.87 14.79
N LYS A 64 -17.78 1.53 14.81
CA LYS A 64 -19.05 0.76 14.92
C LYS A 64 -19.78 1.01 16.23
N ARG A 65 -19.05 1.25 17.33
CA ARG A 65 -19.64 1.68 18.61
C ARG A 65 -20.12 3.13 18.57
N ASN A 66 -19.42 4.02 17.85
CA ASN A 66 -19.74 5.44 17.76
C ASN A 66 -20.69 5.77 16.59
N THR A 67 -21.81 5.06 16.49
CA THR A 67 -22.86 5.46 15.54
C THR A 67 -23.54 6.74 16.04
N LEU A 68 -24.02 7.63 15.14
CA LEU A 68 -24.82 8.80 15.50
C LEU A 68 -26.02 8.45 16.41
N LYS A 69 -26.52 7.21 16.30
CA LYS A 69 -27.56 6.69 17.20
C LYS A 69 -27.05 6.44 18.63
N SER A 70 -25.83 5.91 18.80
CA SER A 70 -25.20 5.76 20.13
C SER A 70 -25.00 7.10 20.81
N LEU A 71 -24.50 8.11 20.09
CA LEU A 71 -24.35 9.47 20.61
C LEU A 71 -25.70 10.08 21.04
N TYR A 72 -26.77 9.82 20.29
CA TYR A 72 -28.12 10.27 20.66
C TYR A 72 -28.65 9.57 21.92
N ASP A 73 -28.40 8.25 22.05
CA ASP A 73 -28.82 7.42 23.18
C ASP A 73 -28.02 7.75 24.45
N GLU A 74 -26.74 8.15 24.32
CA GLU A 74 -25.89 8.69 25.39
C GLU A 74 -26.32 10.10 25.85
N GLY A 75 -27.30 10.70 25.18
CA GLY A 75 -27.88 11.98 25.56
C GLY A 75 -27.25 13.19 24.88
N PHE A 76 -26.53 13.04 23.77
CA PHE A 76 -25.98 14.15 22.99
C PHE A 76 -26.86 14.52 21.79
N HIS A 77 -26.79 15.77 21.37
CA HIS A 77 -27.42 16.25 20.14
C HIS A 77 -26.61 15.81 18.92
N VAL A 78 -27.30 15.28 17.89
CA VAL A 78 -26.70 14.85 16.62
C VAL A 78 -27.21 15.64 15.41
N CYS A 79 -28.05 16.64 15.64
CA CYS A 79 -28.49 17.58 14.62
C CYS A 79 -27.42 18.65 14.37
N SER A 80 -27.43 19.26 13.17
CA SER A 80 -26.50 20.32 12.80
C SER A 80 -26.56 21.56 13.69
N VAL A 81 -27.68 21.77 14.40
CA VAL A 81 -27.93 22.95 15.21
C VAL A 81 -27.17 22.94 16.54
N LYS A 82 -26.99 21.76 17.14
CA LYS A 82 -26.41 21.60 18.49
C LYS A 82 -25.44 20.41 18.60
N PHE A 83 -24.80 20.03 17.50
CA PHE A 83 -24.02 18.79 17.43
C PHE A 83 -23.01 18.66 18.60
N GLY A 84 -23.11 17.58 19.36
CA GLY A 84 -22.23 17.27 20.49
C GLY A 84 -22.59 17.92 21.83
N GLU A 85 -23.65 18.74 21.92
CA GLU A 85 -24.14 19.27 23.20
C GLU A 85 -24.97 18.23 23.96
N HIS A 86 -24.95 18.28 25.30
CA HIS A 86 -25.73 17.39 26.14
C HIS A 86 -27.21 17.82 26.18
N ARG A 87 -28.13 16.89 25.96
CA ARG A 87 -29.59 17.11 25.90
C ARG A 87 -30.22 17.30 27.29
N HIS A 88 -29.49 16.95 28.36
CA HIS A 88 -29.98 17.00 29.74
C HIS A 88 -31.37 16.33 29.94
N GLY A 89 -31.68 15.31 29.13
CA GLY A 89 -32.97 14.58 29.18
C GLY A 89 -34.06 15.12 28.24
N GLU A 90 -33.86 16.22 27.51
CA GLU A 90 -34.86 16.76 26.59
C GLU A 90 -34.87 16.04 25.24
N SER A 91 -36.04 15.77 24.65
CA SER A 91 -36.16 15.22 23.29
C SER A 91 -35.98 16.31 22.24
N CYS A 92 -35.13 16.06 21.23
CA CYS A 92 -34.86 17.02 20.17
C CYS A 92 -35.48 16.54 18.85
N LEU A 93 -36.50 17.26 18.37
CA LEU A 93 -37.22 16.91 17.13
C LEU A 93 -36.29 16.86 15.91
N PHE A 94 -35.31 17.77 15.83
CA PHE A 94 -34.32 17.79 14.75
C PHE A 94 -33.40 16.58 14.76
N CYS A 95 -33.04 16.05 15.93
CA CYS A 95 -32.26 14.82 16.02
C CYS A 95 -33.07 13.62 15.52
N LEU A 96 -34.36 13.56 15.87
CA LEU A 96 -35.26 12.50 15.42
C LEU A 96 -35.43 12.52 13.91
N GLU A 97 -35.72 13.68 13.32
CA GLU A 97 -35.86 13.82 11.86
C GLU A 97 -34.56 13.48 11.12
N PHE A 98 -33.41 13.89 11.68
CA PHE A 98 -32.10 13.58 11.11
C PHE A 98 -31.78 12.08 11.13
N LEU A 99 -32.20 11.37 12.18
CA LEU A 99 -32.06 9.92 12.29
C LEU A 99 -33.04 9.15 11.39
N ASP A 100 -34.26 9.69 11.20
CA ASP A 100 -35.32 9.06 10.40
C ASP A 100 -35.04 9.17 8.89
N ARG A 101 -34.45 10.27 8.41
CA ARG A 101 -34.08 10.46 6.99
C ARG A 101 -32.90 9.61 6.49
N ARG A 102 -32.17 8.93 7.39
CA ARG A 102 -31.02 8.05 7.06
C ARG A 102 -31.27 6.57 7.34
N GLY A 103 -32.48 6.20 7.78
CA GLY A 103 -32.96 4.81 7.78
C GLY A 103 -33.45 4.39 6.40
#